data_AF-A0A4Q5P9P7-F1
#
_entry.id   AF-A0A4Q5P9P7-F1
#
_cell.length_a   1.000
_cell.length_b   1.000
_cell.length_c   1.000
_cell.angle_alpha   90.00
_cell.angle_beta   90.00
_cell.angle_gamma   90.00
#
_symmetry.space_group_name_H-M   'P 1'
#
loop_
_entity.id
_entity.type
_entity.pdbx_description
1 polymer ?
#
loop_
_entity_poly.entity_id
_entity_poly.type
_entity_poly.pdbx_seq_one_letter_code
_entity_poly.pdbx_strand_id
1 'polypeptide(L)'
;MATATLTTSASAQAPTANTTPWVLSPDMGYGYDAAGKTFAYRMGTNNAKILLKGAKKVPKNTLFFIGENGQLYMRSGPFLEDDGRFKFGPG
;
A
#
# COMPACT_ATOMS: atom_id res chain seq x y z
N MET A 1 -4.80 9.04 -49.41
CA MET A 1 -4.03 9.54 -48.26
C MET A 1 -4.96 9.64 -47.06
N ALA A 2 -4.75 8.85 -46.01
CA ALA A 2 -5.16 9.14 -44.63
C ALA A 2 -4.67 8.00 -43.72
N THR A 3 -3.55 8.22 -43.03
CA THR A 3 -3.01 7.33 -42.01
C THR A 3 -3.59 7.75 -40.66
N ALA A 4 -4.40 6.90 -40.03
CA ALA A 4 -4.90 7.11 -38.67
C ALA A 4 -3.85 6.61 -37.67
N THR A 5 -3.25 7.53 -36.91
CA THR A 5 -2.35 7.20 -35.79
C THR A 5 -3.18 6.88 -34.55
N LEU A 6 -3.30 5.60 -34.20
CA LEU A 6 -3.81 5.18 -32.90
C LEU A 6 -2.73 5.39 -31.84
N THR A 7 -2.87 6.44 -31.03
CA THR A 7 -2.14 6.58 -29.77
C THR A 7 -2.71 5.59 -28.75
N THR A 8 -2.02 4.47 -28.59
CA THR A 8 -2.29 3.47 -27.55
C THR A 8 -1.91 4.06 -26.19
N SER A 9 -2.90 4.27 -25.31
CA SER A 9 -2.69 4.62 -23.92
C SER A 9 -1.82 3.55 -23.25
N ALA A 10 -0.70 3.94 -22.66
CA ALA A 10 0.16 3.05 -21.90
C ALA A 10 -0.57 2.61 -20.61
N SER A 11 -1.17 1.43 -20.64
CA SER A 11 -1.53 0.70 -19.42
C SER A 11 -0.23 0.24 -18.76
N ALA A 12 0.13 0.86 -17.63
CA ALA A 12 1.23 0.38 -16.80
C ALA A 12 0.89 -1.03 -16.31
N GLN A 13 1.54 -2.03 -16.88
CA GLN A 13 1.38 -3.41 -16.45
C GLN A 13 2.75 -4.09 -16.41
N ALA A 14 3.25 -4.27 -15.20
CA ALA A 14 4.27 -5.25 -14.89
C ALA A 14 3.78 -6.06 -13.67
N PRO A 15 3.36 -7.32 -13.85
CA PRO A 15 2.93 -8.20 -12.77
C PRO A 15 4.05 -9.17 -12.37
N THR A 16 4.37 -9.32 -11.07
CA THR A 16 5.12 -10.48 -10.56
C THR A 16 4.77 -10.83 -9.11
N ALA A 17 4.46 -12.13 -8.90
CA ALA A 17 4.21 -12.88 -7.66
C ALA A 17 2.98 -12.48 -6.83
N ASN A 18 1.83 -13.15 -7.06
CA ASN A 18 0.65 -13.17 -6.17
C ASN A 18 0.43 -11.89 -5.35
N THR A 19 0.30 -10.74 -6.02
CA THR A 19 0.04 -9.45 -5.38
C THR A 19 -1.38 -9.50 -4.85
N THR A 20 -1.53 -10.17 -3.70
CA THR A 20 -2.79 -10.21 -2.97
C THR A 20 -3.06 -8.76 -2.59
N PRO A 21 -4.15 -8.16 -3.09
CA PRO A 21 -4.44 -6.77 -2.81
C PRO A 21 -4.52 -6.58 -1.30
N TRP A 22 -4.03 -5.44 -0.80
CA TRP A 22 -4.21 -5.10 0.59
C TRP A 22 -5.70 -4.91 0.86
N VAL A 23 -6.29 -5.88 1.54
CA VAL A 23 -7.66 -5.85 2.05
C VAL A 23 -7.70 -5.00 3.32
N LEU A 24 -8.44 -3.89 3.26
CA LEU A 24 -8.70 -3.06 4.43
C LEU A 24 -9.95 -3.58 5.15
N SER A 25 -9.74 -4.47 6.13
CA SER A 25 -10.80 -4.94 7.01
C SER A 25 -10.34 -5.00 8.47
N PRO A 26 -11.25 -4.90 9.45
CA PRO A 26 -10.89 -4.91 10.87
C PRO A 26 -10.19 -6.20 11.35
N ASP A 27 -10.34 -7.29 10.59
CA ASP A 27 -9.76 -8.61 10.86
C ASP A 27 -8.50 -8.89 10.03
N MET A 28 -7.94 -7.92 9.29
CA MET A 28 -6.71 -8.10 8.51
C MET A 28 -5.53 -7.38 9.14
N GLY A 29 -4.43 -8.10 9.34
CA GLY A 29 -3.15 -7.59 9.81
C GLY A 29 -2.06 -7.73 8.75
N TYR A 30 -1.15 -6.76 8.68
CA TYR A 30 -0.01 -6.76 7.77
C TYR A 30 1.29 -6.77 8.57
N GLY A 31 2.16 -7.73 8.28
CA GLY A 31 3.47 -7.88 8.91
C GLY A 31 4.59 -7.52 7.94
N TYR A 32 5.65 -6.92 8.46
CA TYR A 32 6.91 -6.71 7.76
C TYR A 32 8.02 -7.23 8.67
N ASP A 33 8.67 -8.31 8.26
CA ASP A 33 9.62 -9.02 9.12
C ASP A 33 11.05 -8.46 9.01
N ALA A 34 11.96 -9.03 9.80
CA ALA A 34 13.37 -8.63 9.83
C ALA A 34 14.12 -8.90 8.51
N ALA A 35 13.61 -9.79 7.66
CA ALA A 35 14.16 -10.09 6.34
C ALA A 35 13.57 -9.18 5.25
N GLY A 36 12.65 -8.27 5.60
CA GLY A 36 11.98 -7.38 4.66
C GLY A 36 10.85 -8.06 3.90
N LYS A 37 10.31 -9.18 4.39
CA LYS A 37 9.17 -9.87 3.77
C LYS A 37 7.86 -9.36 4.34
N THR A 38 6.90 -9.10 3.44
CA THR A 38 5.54 -8.71 3.79
C THR A 38 4.62 -9.93 3.96
N PHE A 39 3.76 -9.90 4.95
CA PHE A 39 2.73 -10.92 5.20
C PHE A 39 1.37 -10.26 5.38
N ALA A 40 0.31 -10.95 4.94
CA ALA A 40 -1.07 -10.61 5.27
C ALA A 40 -1.64 -11.76 6.11
N TYR A 41 -2.24 -11.43 7.25
CA TYR A 41 -2.81 -12.41 8.18
C TYR A 41 -4.24 -12.03 8.54
N ARG A 42 -5.15 -13.00 8.41
CA ARG A 42 -6.51 -12.84 8.90
C ARG A 42 -6.55 -13.19 10.39
N MET A 43 -6.81 -12.18 11.21
CA MET A 43 -6.87 -12.28 12.66
C MET A 43 -8.15 -12.97 13.10
N GLY A 44 -8.01 -14.01 13.92
CA GLY A 44 -9.15 -14.60 14.64
C GLY A 44 -9.65 -13.70 15.77
N THR A 45 -10.93 -13.79 16.10
CA THR A 45 -11.60 -12.95 17.12
C THR A 45 -11.00 -13.08 18.53
N ASN A 46 -10.39 -14.24 18.86
CA ASN A 46 -9.76 -14.46 20.16
C ASN A 46 -8.46 -13.67 20.37
N ASN A 47 -7.78 -13.22 19.31
CA ASN A 47 -6.44 -12.64 19.42
C ASN A 47 -6.42 -11.10 19.38
N ALA A 48 -7.56 -10.46 19.12
CA ALA A 48 -7.63 -9.00 18.98
C ALA A 48 -7.21 -8.24 20.24
N LYS A 49 -7.60 -8.71 21.44
CA LYS A 49 -7.21 -8.08 22.72
C LYS A 49 -5.71 -8.14 22.98
N ILE A 50 -5.08 -9.26 22.59
CA ILE A 50 -3.63 -9.44 22.74
C ILE A 50 -2.90 -8.53 21.75
N LEU A 51 -3.38 -8.45 20.52
CA LEU A 51 -2.76 -7.61 19.48
C LEU A 51 -2.84 -6.12 19.81
N LEU A 52 -3.95 -5.67 20.40
CA LEU A 52 -4.10 -4.28 20.85
C LEU A 52 -3.26 -3.95 22.09
N LYS A 53 -2.86 -4.96 22.87
CA LYS A 53 -2.03 -4.75 24.06
C LYS A 53 -0.63 -4.29 23.64
N GLY A 54 -0.32 -3.01 23.91
CA GLY A 54 0.96 -2.41 23.54
C GLY A 54 1.00 -1.86 22.11
N ALA A 55 -0.08 -2.01 21.33
CA ALA A 55 -0.18 -1.38 20.03
C ALA A 55 -0.24 0.14 20.17
N LYS A 56 0.44 0.84 19.26
CA LYS A 56 0.33 2.28 19.10
C LYS A 56 -0.56 2.56 17.90
N LYS A 57 -1.44 3.54 18.05
CA LYS A 57 -2.20 4.04 16.91
C LYS A 57 -1.24 4.71 15.93
N VAL A 58 -1.38 4.40 14.65
CA VAL A 58 -0.64 5.09 13.59
C VAL A 58 -1.06 6.58 13.62
N PRO A 59 -0.09 7.52 13.59
CA PRO A 59 -0.40 8.94 13.47
C PRO A 59 -1.30 9.22 12.27
N LYS A 60 -2.13 10.26 12.36
CA LYS A 60 -2.85 10.75 11.18
C LYS A 60 -1.83 11.26 10.16
N ASN A 61 -2.20 11.20 8.88
CA ASN A 61 -1.33 11.59 7.76
C ASN A 61 -0.04 10.76 7.72
N THR A 62 -0.18 9.43 7.76
CA THR A 62 0.90 8.50 7.49
C THR A 62 0.59 7.71 6.23
N LEU A 63 1.53 7.75 5.28
CA LEU A 63 1.51 6.94 4.06
C LEU A 63 2.35 5.68 4.27
N PHE A 64 1.83 4.54 3.85
CA PHE A 64 2.57 3.28 3.75
C PHE A 64 2.66 2.88 2.27
N PHE A 65 3.83 2.43 1.83
CA PHE A 65 4.04 2.04 0.44
C PHE A 65 5.18 1.03 0.32
N ILE A 66 5.12 0.22 -0.73
CA ILE A 66 6.22 -0.69 -1.10
C ILE A 66 7.11 0.04 -2.09
N GLY A 67 8.41 0.15 -1.79
CA GLY A 67 9.40 0.71 -2.70
C GLY A 67 9.73 -0.25 -3.84
N GLU A 68 10.45 0.25 -4.85
CA GLU A 68 10.90 -0.58 -5.99
C GLU A 68 11.76 -1.78 -5.54
N ASN A 69 12.46 -1.64 -4.41
CA ASN A 69 13.22 -2.71 -3.78
C ASN A 69 12.37 -3.74 -3.01
N GLY A 70 11.04 -3.66 -3.07
CA GLY A 70 10.11 -4.56 -2.39
C GLY A 70 9.97 -4.33 -0.88
N GLN A 71 10.62 -3.30 -0.33
CA GLN A 71 10.59 -3.01 1.11
C GLN A 71 9.40 -2.13 1.48
N LEU A 72 8.87 -2.32 2.70
CA LEU A 72 7.81 -1.48 3.25
C LEU A 72 8.40 -0.20 3.83
N TYR A 73 7.93 0.93 3.32
CA TYR A 73 8.25 2.26 3.83
C TYR A 73 7.02 2.91 4.48
N MET A 74 7.29 3.81 5.43
CA MET A 74 6.30 4.73 5.96
C MET A 74 6.79 6.17 5.87
N ARG A 75 5.86 7.10 5.62
CA ARG A 75 6.13 8.54 5.65
C ARG A 75 5.05 9.25 6.45
N SER A 76 5.47 10.04 7.44
CA SER A 76 4.58 10.96 8.16
C SER A 76 4.52 12.32 7.46
N GLY A 77 3.35 12.97 7.51
CA GLY A 77 3.11 14.28 6.92
C GLY A 77 2.07 14.24 5.79
N PRO A 78 1.70 15.41 5.23
CA PRO A 78 0.74 15.48 4.15
C PRO A 78 1.26 14.69 2.94
N PHE A 79 0.49 13.71 2.48
CA PHE A 79 0.71 12.97 1.24
C PHE A 79 -0.39 13.27 0.19
N LEU A 80 -1.34 14.13 0.57
CA LEU A 80 -2.34 14.74 -0.30
C LEU A 80 -2.09 16.25 -0.34
N GLU A 81 -2.35 16.87 -1.48
CA GLU A 81 -2.51 18.31 -1.63
C GLU A 81 -3.86 18.78 -1.05
N ASP A 82 -4.06 20.09 -0.93
CA ASP A 82 -5.30 20.67 -0.39
C ASP A 82 -6.55 20.31 -1.22
N ASP A 83 -6.37 20.02 -2.51
CA ASP A 83 -7.42 19.56 -3.43
C ASP A 83 -7.62 18.03 -3.42
N GLY A 84 -6.91 17.31 -2.53
CA GLY A 84 -6.99 15.86 -2.40
C GLY A 84 -6.17 15.06 -3.40
N ARG A 85 -5.42 15.71 -4.32
CA ARG A 85 -4.51 15.00 -5.22
C ARG A 85 -3.33 14.41 -4.48
N PHE A 86 -2.88 13.23 -4.91
CA PHE A 86 -1.69 12.58 -4.34
C PHE A 86 -0.42 13.34 -4.73
N LYS A 87 0.40 13.71 -3.74
CA LYS A 87 1.58 14.58 -3.94
C LYS A 87 2.70 13.92 -4.74
N PHE A 88 2.74 12.60 -4.79
CA PHE A 88 3.80 11.81 -5.44
C PHE A 88 3.30 11.08 -6.69
N GLY A 89 2.29 11.65 -7.36
CA GLY A 89 1.80 11.14 -8.64
C GLY A 89 2.86 11.24 -9.74
N PRO A 90 2.64 10.55 -10.88
CA PRO A 90 3.50 10.71 -12.05
C PRO A 90 3.52 12.20 -12.45
N GLY A 91 4.74 12.73 -12.56
CA GLY A 91 4.98 14.10 -13.04
C GLY A 91 4.70 14.25 -14.52
#